data_AF-A0A2K8U5H6-F1
#
_entry.id   AF-A0A2K8U5H6-F1
#
_cell.length_a   1.000
_cell.length_b   1.000
_cell.length_c   1.000
_cell.angle_alpha   90.00
_cell.angle_beta   90.00
_cell.angle_gamma   90.00
#
_symmetry.space_group_name_H-M   'P 1'
#
loop_
_entity.id
_entity.type
_entity.pdbx_description
1 polymer ?
#
loop_
_entity_poly.entity_id
_entity_poly.type
_entity_poly.pdbx_seq_one_letter_code
_entity_poly.pdbx_strand_id
1 'polypeptide(L)'
;MATKQKLELTWIGKENRPRLEPRILLEDPARSYHAAHRVAERDCFDNRLIFGDNLLALKALEAEFTGKVKCVFIDPPYNTGSAFTHYDDGVEHSIWLSLMRDRLEIIRRLLSEDGSLWITIDDNECHYLNIVRFLDEVEGFVPWTWWPHEEVGHTDEAKKEMHGLFGKADPFLTPKPERLMQRVLHIATNPGDLVLDSFAGSGTTGAVAHKMGRRWIMVELGEHCHTHIIPRLKKVIDNDDPGGITKAVGWKGGGGFRYYRLAPSLLEKDTWGNWVINHDYNAAMLTEALCKLEGFSYAPSDSVYWQHGHSTERDFVYVTTASLTHEQLAQLSDEVGPERSLLVLCTSFRARADLYSNLTVKKIPRQVLSRCEWGHDDYSLRVENLPSAPPTPGQMDLFGPEELP
;
A
#
# COMPACT_ATOMS: atom_id res chain seq x y z
N MET A 1 26.04 29.61 -3.68
CA MET A 1 24.91 29.80 -2.73
C MET A 1 25.34 29.21 -1.41
N ALA A 2 25.35 29.97 -0.31
CA ALA A 2 25.63 29.40 0.99
C ALA A 2 24.54 28.36 1.30
N THR A 3 24.95 27.11 1.54
CA THR A 3 24.11 26.06 2.11
C THR A 3 23.64 26.56 3.48
N LYS A 4 22.43 27.14 3.53
CA LYS A 4 21.79 27.49 4.79
C LYS A 4 21.60 26.18 5.55
N GLN A 5 22.28 26.02 6.68
CA GLN A 5 21.92 24.97 7.64
C GLN A 5 20.46 25.19 8.01
N LYS A 6 19.61 24.21 7.66
CA LYS A 6 18.22 24.16 8.09
C LYS A 6 18.14 23.34 9.37
N LEU A 7 17.16 23.64 10.21
CA LEU A 7 16.82 22.77 11.34
C LEU A 7 16.31 21.44 10.77
N GLU A 8 16.73 20.33 11.37
CA GLU A 8 16.36 18.99 10.95
C GLU A 8 16.07 18.13 12.19
N LEU A 9 14.98 17.36 12.16
CA LEU A 9 14.72 16.32 13.15
C LEU A 9 15.47 15.06 12.74
N THR A 10 16.37 14.58 13.58
CA THR A 10 17.15 13.36 13.34
C THR A 10 16.76 12.27 14.32
N TRP A 11 16.70 11.01 13.87
CA TRP A 11 16.47 9.83 14.71
C TRP A 11 17.28 8.63 14.22
N ILE A 12 17.44 7.61 15.07
CA ILE A 12 18.18 6.39 14.72
C ILE A 12 17.45 5.67 13.59
N GLY A 13 18.18 5.29 12.54
CA GLY A 13 17.60 4.61 11.38
C GLY A 13 16.87 5.54 10.41
N LYS A 14 16.90 6.88 10.60
CA LYS A 14 16.32 7.84 9.66
C LYS A 14 16.78 7.56 8.23
N GLU A 15 18.09 7.45 7.99
CA GLU A 15 18.64 7.23 6.63
C GLU A 15 18.45 5.82 6.07
N ASN A 16 17.96 4.88 6.89
CA ASN A 16 17.70 3.52 6.44
C ASN A 16 16.33 3.47 5.75
N ARG A 17 16.33 3.69 4.44
CA ARG A 17 15.11 3.60 3.62
C ARG A 17 14.92 2.18 3.06
N PRO A 18 13.78 1.52 3.30
CA PRO A 18 13.52 0.20 2.73
C PRO A 18 13.40 0.30 1.22
N ARG A 19 14.01 -0.65 0.50
CA ARG A 19 13.80 -0.76 -0.96
C ARG A 19 12.59 -1.64 -1.23
N LEU A 20 11.42 -1.02 -1.24
CA LEU A 20 10.14 -1.71 -1.35
C LEU A 20 9.94 -2.37 -2.72
N GLU A 21 9.48 -3.62 -2.70
CA GLU A 21 9.02 -4.32 -3.90
C GLU A 21 7.64 -3.78 -4.35
N PRO A 22 7.48 -3.35 -5.61
CA PRO A 22 6.19 -2.92 -6.14
C PRO A 22 5.30 -4.13 -6.44
N ARG A 23 4.59 -4.61 -5.42
CA ARG A 23 3.73 -5.81 -5.52
C ARG A 23 2.61 -5.64 -6.56
N ILE A 24 2.21 -6.76 -7.14
CA ILE A 24 0.99 -6.85 -7.94
C ILE A 24 -0.21 -7.09 -7.02
N LEU A 25 -1.37 -6.53 -7.39
CA LEU A 25 -2.61 -6.69 -6.63
C LEU A 25 -3.41 -7.83 -7.27
N LEU A 26 -3.58 -8.92 -6.53
CA LEU A 26 -4.34 -10.07 -6.99
C LEU A 26 -5.79 -9.94 -6.52
N GLU A 27 -6.72 -9.82 -7.45
CA GLU A 27 -8.14 -9.82 -7.13
C GLU A 27 -8.60 -11.18 -6.62
N ASP A 28 -9.48 -11.17 -5.61
CA ASP A 28 -10.26 -12.33 -5.21
C ASP A 28 -11.75 -12.06 -5.44
N PRO A 29 -12.33 -12.57 -6.54
CA PRO A 29 -13.74 -12.41 -6.83
C PRO A 29 -14.66 -13.01 -5.76
N ALA A 30 -14.22 -14.03 -5.01
CA ALA A 30 -15.04 -14.69 -4.00
C ALA A 30 -15.27 -13.81 -2.75
N ARG A 31 -14.35 -12.86 -2.50
CA ARG A 31 -14.44 -11.88 -1.40
C ARG A 31 -14.95 -10.51 -1.84
N SER A 32 -14.96 -10.26 -3.15
CA SER A 32 -15.56 -9.06 -3.73
C SER A 32 -17.08 -9.05 -3.52
N TYR A 33 -17.68 -7.87 -3.50
CA TYR A 33 -19.13 -7.76 -3.31
C TYR A 33 -19.71 -6.55 -4.02
N HIS A 34 -20.89 -6.72 -4.62
CA HIS A 34 -21.61 -5.63 -5.26
C HIS A 34 -23.12 -5.87 -5.22
N ALA A 35 -23.89 -4.79 -5.30
CA ALA A 35 -25.33 -4.86 -5.47
C ALA A 35 -25.69 -5.58 -6.80
N ALA A 36 -26.78 -6.34 -6.80
CA ALA A 36 -27.25 -7.09 -7.97
C ALA A 36 -27.66 -6.16 -9.13
N HIS A 37 -28.16 -4.98 -8.81
CA HIS A 37 -28.57 -3.97 -9.76
C HIS A 37 -28.08 -2.60 -9.29
N ARG A 38 -27.88 -1.70 -10.25
CA ARG A 38 -27.59 -0.29 -9.97
C ARG A 38 -28.80 0.34 -9.29
N VAL A 39 -28.62 0.86 -8.08
CA VAL A 39 -29.64 1.54 -7.27
C VAL A 39 -29.68 3.03 -7.60
N ALA A 40 -28.52 3.63 -7.87
CA ALA A 40 -28.39 5.02 -8.30
C ALA A 40 -27.34 5.19 -9.42
N GLU A 41 -27.45 6.25 -10.22
CA GLU A 41 -26.47 6.54 -11.29
C GLU A 41 -25.04 6.65 -10.73
N ARG A 42 -24.90 7.23 -9.54
CA ARG A 42 -23.63 7.43 -8.83
C ARG A 42 -23.00 6.17 -8.22
N ASP A 43 -23.61 4.99 -8.39
CA ASP A 43 -23.06 3.75 -7.84
C ASP A 43 -21.66 3.46 -8.39
N CYS A 44 -20.71 3.30 -7.48
CA CYS A 44 -19.33 2.94 -7.79
C CYS A 44 -19.09 1.45 -7.53
N PHE A 45 -18.53 0.75 -8.52
CA PHE A 45 -18.18 -0.68 -8.43
C PHE A 45 -16.66 -0.93 -8.39
N ASP A 46 -15.86 0.12 -8.61
CA ASP A 46 -14.40 0.05 -8.71
C ASP A 46 -13.67 0.34 -7.39
N ASN A 47 -14.41 0.43 -6.27
CA ASN A 47 -13.82 0.60 -4.95
C ASN A 47 -12.91 -0.60 -4.62
N ARG A 48 -11.80 -0.38 -3.92
CA ARG A 48 -10.83 -1.44 -3.63
C ARG A 48 -10.66 -1.65 -2.13
N LEU A 49 -10.81 -2.89 -1.69
CA LEU A 49 -10.39 -3.34 -0.37
C LEU A 49 -9.14 -4.22 -0.56
N ILE A 50 -8.01 -3.80 -0.01
CA ILE A 50 -6.73 -4.48 -0.16
C ILE A 50 -6.34 -5.10 1.19
N PHE A 51 -6.10 -6.41 1.19
CA PHE A 51 -5.57 -7.13 2.33
C PHE A 51 -4.05 -7.31 2.21
N GLY A 52 -3.32 -6.79 3.19
CA GLY A 52 -1.86 -6.89 3.25
C GLY A 52 -1.21 -5.70 3.95
N ASP A 53 0.12 -5.73 4.04
CA ASP A 53 0.90 -4.65 4.64
C ASP A 53 0.65 -3.33 3.88
N ASN A 54 0.37 -2.27 4.64
CA ASN A 54 -0.02 -1.01 4.06
C ASN A 54 1.11 -0.27 3.35
N LEU A 55 2.38 -0.46 3.73
CA LEU A 55 3.50 0.15 3.04
C LEU A 55 3.68 -0.48 1.64
N LEU A 56 3.61 -1.81 1.56
CA LEU A 56 3.64 -2.53 0.29
C LEU A 56 2.41 -2.24 -0.59
N ALA A 57 1.21 -2.15 0.01
CA ALA A 57 0.00 -1.79 -0.72
C ALA A 57 0.06 -0.36 -1.26
N LEU A 58 0.52 0.62 -0.46
CA LEU A 58 0.74 1.98 -0.92
C LEU A 58 1.72 2.01 -2.09
N LYS A 59 2.82 1.25 -2.01
CA LYS A 59 3.79 1.11 -3.11
C LYS A 59 3.16 0.51 -4.37
N ALA A 60 2.32 -0.51 -4.22
CA ALA A 60 1.62 -1.14 -5.35
C ALA A 60 0.63 -0.19 -6.05
N LEU A 61 0.07 0.77 -5.31
CA LEU A 61 -0.89 1.75 -5.83
C LEU A 61 -0.24 2.87 -6.67
N GLU A 62 1.06 3.15 -6.51
CA GLU A 62 1.73 4.27 -7.20
C GLU A 62 1.59 4.20 -8.73
N ALA A 63 1.66 3.00 -9.30
CA ALA A 63 1.56 2.79 -10.75
C ALA A 63 0.25 3.34 -11.34
N GLU A 64 -0.85 3.27 -10.59
CA GLU A 64 -2.18 3.64 -11.08
C GLU A 64 -2.70 4.95 -10.47
N PHE A 65 -2.35 5.27 -9.22
CA PHE A 65 -3.01 6.31 -8.43
C PHE A 65 -2.14 7.52 -8.08
N THR A 66 -0.90 7.60 -8.59
CA THR A 66 -0.05 8.79 -8.42
C THR A 66 -0.80 10.06 -8.87
N GLY A 67 -0.90 11.05 -7.99
CA GLY A 67 -1.57 12.33 -8.25
C GLY A 67 -3.11 12.27 -8.32
N LYS A 68 -3.76 11.16 -7.95
CA LYS A 68 -5.21 10.95 -8.16
C LYS A 68 -6.05 10.92 -6.89
N VAL A 69 -5.44 10.81 -5.72
CA VAL A 69 -6.17 10.70 -4.44
C VAL A 69 -6.52 12.09 -3.92
N LYS A 70 -7.81 12.36 -3.70
CA LYS A 70 -8.29 13.67 -3.26
C LYS A 70 -8.21 13.86 -1.75
N CYS A 71 -8.51 12.80 -1.00
CA CYS A 71 -8.48 12.83 0.46
C CYS A 71 -7.86 11.55 0.98
N VAL A 72 -6.91 11.68 1.89
CA VAL A 72 -6.36 10.57 2.65
C VAL A 72 -6.74 10.79 4.11
N PHE A 73 -7.35 9.79 4.73
CA PHE A 73 -7.58 9.76 6.17
C PHE A 73 -6.88 8.55 6.73
N ILE A 74 -6.02 8.73 7.73
CA ILE A 74 -5.37 7.61 8.41
C ILE A 74 -5.43 7.78 9.93
N ASP A 75 -5.58 6.64 10.58
CA ASP A 75 -5.62 6.48 12.03
C ASP A 75 -4.50 5.51 12.45
N PRO A 76 -3.23 5.96 12.41
CA PRO A 76 -2.09 5.11 12.75
C PRO A 76 -2.11 4.72 14.24
N PRO A 77 -1.27 3.75 14.68
CA PRO A 77 -1.08 3.48 16.11
C PRO A 77 -0.56 4.72 16.83
N TYR A 78 -1.09 5.00 18.02
CA TYR A 78 -0.80 6.24 18.77
C TYR A 78 0.43 6.13 19.67
N ASN A 79 0.94 4.93 19.86
CA ASN A 79 2.12 4.64 20.68
C ASN A 79 1.93 4.96 22.17
N THR A 80 0.78 4.55 22.72
CA THR A 80 0.36 4.91 24.10
C THR A 80 0.94 4.04 25.21
N GLY A 81 1.64 2.97 24.84
CA GLY A 81 2.10 1.87 25.70
C GLY A 81 1.01 0.85 26.04
N SER A 82 -0.14 0.89 25.37
CA SER A 82 -1.29 0.03 25.69
C SER A 82 -1.16 -1.36 25.08
N ALA A 83 -1.65 -2.39 25.77
CA ALA A 83 -1.67 -3.74 25.23
C ALA A 83 -2.84 -3.91 24.23
N PHE A 84 -2.54 -3.80 22.93
CA PHE A 84 -3.46 -4.18 21.86
C PHE A 84 -3.08 -5.55 21.29
N THR A 85 -4.08 -6.31 20.82
CA THR A 85 -3.88 -7.67 20.26
C THR A 85 -3.38 -7.68 18.82
N HIS A 86 -3.40 -6.53 18.13
CA HIS A 86 -3.25 -6.47 16.67
C HIS A 86 -2.01 -5.69 16.19
N TYR A 87 -1.38 -4.90 17.05
CA TYR A 87 -0.13 -4.18 16.79
C TYR A 87 0.55 -3.83 18.12
N ASP A 88 1.86 -3.58 18.09
CA ASP A 88 2.60 -3.07 19.25
C ASP A 88 2.38 -1.56 19.35
N ASP A 89 1.91 -1.12 20.50
CA ASP A 89 1.59 0.28 20.81
C ASP A 89 2.57 0.86 21.84
N GLY A 90 3.77 0.30 21.99
CA GLY A 90 4.82 0.81 22.86
C GLY A 90 6.21 0.77 22.21
N VAL A 91 6.28 1.10 20.92
CA VAL A 91 7.53 1.11 20.17
C VAL A 91 8.37 2.36 20.46
N GLU A 92 9.68 2.25 20.28
CA GLU A 92 10.55 3.41 20.43
C GLU A 92 10.24 4.46 19.32
N HIS A 93 10.26 5.75 19.68
CA HIS A 93 9.84 6.85 18.81
C HIS A 93 10.55 6.85 17.44
N SER A 94 11.84 6.50 17.36
CA SER A 94 12.57 6.43 16.08
C SER A 94 12.02 5.36 15.14
N ILE A 95 11.49 4.27 15.69
CA ILE A 95 10.85 3.18 14.94
C ILE A 95 9.50 3.67 14.42
N TRP A 96 8.69 4.29 15.28
CA TRP A 96 7.41 4.89 14.88
C TRP A 96 7.58 5.95 13.80
N LEU A 97 8.59 6.83 13.95
CA LEU A 97 8.90 7.87 12.97
C LEU A 97 9.31 7.29 11.63
N SER A 98 10.15 6.25 11.62
CA SER A 98 10.56 5.58 10.38
C SER A 98 9.36 4.95 9.67
N LEU A 99 8.49 4.27 10.43
CA LEU A 99 7.25 3.66 9.94
C LEU A 99 6.35 4.68 9.24
N MET A 100 6.12 5.82 9.91
CA MET A 100 5.23 6.85 9.40
C MET A 100 5.85 7.61 8.24
N ARG A 101 7.13 7.96 8.33
CA ARG A 101 7.87 8.67 7.28
C ARG A 101 7.80 7.92 5.94
N ASP A 102 8.06 6.61 5.92
CA ASP A 102 8.03 5.82 4.67
C ASP A 102 6.63 5.79 4.03
N ARG A 103 5.57 5.73 4.86
CA ARG A 103 4.17 5.73 4.38
C ARG A 103 3.75 7.11 3.88
N LEU A 104 4.12 8.17 4.62
CA LEU A 104 3.79 9.55 4.28
C LEU A 104 4.44 9.98 2.97
N GLU A 105 5.68 9.55 2.70
CA GLU A 105 6.36 9.82 1.43
C GLU A 105 5.57 9.23 0.23
N ILE A 106 5.05 8.01 0.33
CA ILE A 106 4.23 7.41 -0.73
C ILE A 106 2.86 8.10 -0.83
N ILE A 107 2.20 8.33 0.30
CA ILE A 107 0.91 9.02 0.37
C ILE A 107 0.98 10.40 -0.32
N ARG A 108 2.08 11.14 -0.12
CA ARG A 108 2.30 12.44 -0.78
C ARG A 108 2.36 12.34 -2.31
N ARG A 109 2.86 11.24 -2.86
CA ARG A 109 2.88 10.98 -4.31
C ARG A 109 1.52 10.55 -4.85
N LEU A 110 0.72 9.85 -4.03
CA LEU A 110 -0.65 9.46 -4.39
C LEU A 110 -1.64 10.64 -4.38
N LEU A 111 -1.44 11.62 -3.51
CA LEU A 111 -2.30 12.80 -3.40
C LEU A 111 -2.29 13.66 -4.67
N SER A 112 -3.47 14.16 -5.07
CA SER A 112 -3.58 15.22 -6.08
C SER A 112 -2.95 16.52 -5.58
N GLU A 113 -2.65 17.45 -6.49
CA GLU A 113 -2.06 18.75 -6.14
C GLU A 113 -2.90 19.55 -5.13
N ASP A 114 -4.22 19.40 -5.20
CA ASP A 114 -5.22 20.02 -4.34
C ASP A 114 -5.83 19.03 -3.33
N GLY A 115 -5.15 17.91 -3.09
CA GLY A 115 -5.56 16.86 -2.16
C GLY A 115 -5.24 17.22 -0.71
N SER A 116 -5.91 16.56 0.23
CA SER A 116 -5.67 16.77 1.67
C SER A 116 -5.43 15.47 2.42
N LEU A 117 -4.60 15.57 3.46
CA LEU A 117 -4.21 14.46 4.32
C LEU A 117 -4.59 14.75 5.77
N TRP A 118 -5.46 13.91 6.30
CA TRP A 118 -6.00 13.97 7.65
C TRP A 118 -5.43 12.82 8.46
N ILE A 119 -4.86 13.13 9.62
CA ILE A 119 -4.34 12.12 10.56
C ILE A 119 -4.94 12.36 11.93
N THR A 120 -5.46 11.30 12.53
CA THR A 120 -5.79 11.28 13.95
C THR A 120 -4.58 10.78 14.75
N ILE A 121 -4.21 11.51 15.79
CA ILE A 121 -3.10 11.19 16.68
C ILE A 121 -3.38 11.81 18.05
N ASP A 122 -2.80 11.25 19.11
CA ASP A 122 -2.81 11.83 20.45
C ASP A 122 -1.54 12.66 20.73
N ASP A 123 -1.35 13.05 22.00
CA ASP A 123 -0.23 13.87 22.43
C ASP A 123 1.14 13.17 22.41
N ASN A 124 1.20 11.83 22.38
CA ASN A 124 2.46 11.07 22.43
C ASN A 124 3.33 11.34 21.20
N GLU A 125 2.73 11.26 20.00
CA GLU A 125 3.46 11.36 18.73
C GLU A 125 3.14 12.64 17.93
N CYS A 126 2.16 13.45 18.35
CA CYS A 126 1.71 14.61 17.57
C CYS A 126 2.85 15.59 17.22
N HIS A 127 3.76 15.84 18.16
CA HIS A 127 4.84 16.79 17.96
C HIS A 127 5.87 16.27 16.96
N TYR A 128 6.25 14.99 17.06
CA TYR A 128 7.19 14.38 16.13
C TYR A 128 6.59 14.23 14.73
N LEU A 129 5.34 13.78 14.63
CA LEU A 129 4.61 13.68 13.36
C LEU A 129 4.54 15.02 12.63
N ASN A 130 4.27 16.09 13.37
CA ASN A 130 4.25 17.44 12.84
C ASN A 130 5.62 17.81 12.28
N ILE A 131 6.70 17.62 13.03
CA ILE A 131 8.04 18.01 12.59
C ILE A 131 8.50 17.22 11.35
N VAL A 132 8.22 15.91 11.28
CA VAL A 132 8.50 15.08 10.08
C VAL A 132 7.81 15.64 8.83
N ARG A 133 6.66 16.29 8.97
CA ARG A 133 5.97 16.97 7.86
C ARG A 133 6.55 18.33 7.51
N PHE A 134 7.17 19.04 8.45
CA PHE A 134 7.54 20.46 8.27
C PHE A 134 8.92 20.69 7.63
N LEU A 135 9.87 19.76 7.71
CA LEU A 135 11.29 20.04 7.43
C LEU A 135 11.78 19.62 6.03
N ASP A 136 11.13 20.10 4.97
CA ASP A 136 11.40 19.77 3.55
C ASP A 136 11.10 18.31 3.14
N GLU A 137 10.89 17.38 4.09
CA GLU A 137 10.67 15.95 3.78
C GLU A 137 9.30 15.68 3.12
N VAL A 138 8.27 16.46 3.47
CA VAL A 138 6.93 16.37 2.86
C VAL A 138 6.30 17.77 2.73
N GLU A 139 6.30 18.38 1.55
CA GLU A 139 5.63 19.68 1.34
C GLU A 139 4.10 19.61 1.59
N GLY A 140 3.59 20.46 2.49
CA GLY A 140 2.16 20.67 2.75
C GLY A 140 1.89 21.35 4.11
N PHE A 141 0.85 22.16 4.21
CA PHE A 141 0.39 22.75 5.49
C PHE A 141 -0.84 21.98 5.98
N VAL A 142 -0.74 21.35 7.15
CA VAL A 142 -1.90 20.73 7.81
C VAL A 142 -2.36 21.69 8.90
N PRO A 143 -3.50 22.37 8.74
CA PRO A 143 -4.04 23.17 9.84
C PRO A 143 -4.37 22.24 11.02
N TRP A 144 -3.80 22.52 12.19
CA TRP A 144 -4.27 21.87 13.42
C TRP A 144 -5.71 22.30 13.64
N THR A 145 -6.61 21.32 13.66
CA THR A 145 -8.05 21.54 13.82
C THR A 145 -8.49 20.80 15.07
N TRP A 146 -9.30 21.47 15.88
CA TRP A 146 -9.92 20.88 17.05
C TRP A 146 -11.43 20.88 16.85
N TRP A 147 -12.05 19.70 16.98
CA TRP A 147 -13.50 19.55 16.96
C TRP A 147 -13.98 18.99 18.29
N PRO A 148 -14.97 19.62 18.93
CA PRO A 148 -15.57 19.07 20.14
C PRO A 148 -16.34 17.79 19.80
N HIS A 149 -16.33 16.83 20.71
CA HIS A 149 -16.95 15.51 20.51
C HIS A 149 -18.46 15.59 20.25
N GLU A 150 -19.12 16.65 20.70
CA GLU A 150 -20.52 16.94 20.42
C GLU A 150 -20.77 17.13 18.92
N GLU A 151 -19.79 17.64 18.16
CA GLU A 151 -19.89 17.89 16.73
C GLU A 151 -19.54 16.67 15.87
N VAL A 152 -18.57 15.87 16.30
CA VAL A 152 -17.98 14.80 15.47
C VAL A 152 -18.16 13.39 16.05
N GLY A 153 -18.76 13.26 17.22
CA GLY A 153 -18.98 12.02 17.93
C GLY A 153 -17.82 11.64 18.85
N HIS A 154 -18.01 10.55 19.59
CA HIS A 154 -17.04 9.99 20.53
C HIS A 154 -16.97 8.46 20.43
N THR A 155 -15.97 7.84 21.06
CA THR A 155 -15.73 6.38 20.98
C THR A 155 -16.93 5.54 21.39
N ASP A 156 -17.70 5.94 22.40
CA ASP A 156 -18.90 5.19 22.79
C ASP A 156 -20.02 5.24 21.74
N GLU A 157 -20.12 6.32 20.94
CA GLU A 157 -21.03 6.38 19.80
C GLU A 157 -20.60 5.37 18.74
N ALA A 158 -19.32 5.38 18.37
CA ALA A 158 -18.76 4.45 17.40
C ALA A 158 -18.90 2.97 17.84
N LYS A 159 -18.73 2.68 19.15
CA LYS A 159 -19.00 1.34 19.71
C LYS A 159 -20.47 0.94 19.57
N LYS A 160 -21.41 1.87 19.78
CA LYS A 160 -22.85 1.59 19.59
C LYS A 160 -23.18 1.32 18.13
N GLU A 161 -22.56 2.04 17.20
CA GLU A 161 -22.68 1.77 15.75
C GLU A 161 -22.20 0.35 15.43
N MET A 162 -21.01 -0.04 15.93
CA MET A 162 -20.48 -1.40 15.75
C MET A 162 -21.39 -2.46 16.38
N HIS A 163 -21.92 -2.23 17.59
CA HIS A 163 -22.87 -3.15 18.20
C HIS A 163 -24.18 -3.28 17.42
N GLY A 164 -24.62 -2.22 16.73
CA GLY A 164 -25.78 -2.28 15.84
C GLY A 164 -25.54 -3.15 14.62
N LEU A 165 -24.30 -3.17 14.11
CA LEU A 165 -23.90 -3.95 12.94
C LEU A 165 -23.65 -5.44 13.28
N PHE A 166 -22.98 -5.71 14.41
CA PHE A 166 -22.39 -7.02 14.75
C PHE A 166 -22.94 -7.67 16.03
N GLY A 167 -23.76 -6.95 16.79
CA GLY A 167 -24.15 -7.36 18.14
C GLY A 167 -23.09 -7.02 19.20
N LYS A 168 -23.40 -7.28 20.48
CA LYS A 168 -22.55 -6.90 21.63
C LYS A 168 -21.35 -7.80 21.89
N ALA A 169 -21.22 -8.91 21.15
CA ALA A 169 -20.24 -9.96 21.43
C ALA A 169 -18.90 -9.77 20.71
N ASP A 170 -18.79 -8.81 19.78
CA ASP A 170 -17.59 -8.63 18.95
C ASP A 170 -16.97 -7.23 19.17
N PRO A 171 -15.79 -7.14 19.81
CA PRO A 171 -15.23 -5.87 20.25
C PRO A 171 -14.14 -5.40 19.30
N PHE A 172 -14.49 -4.75 18.19
CA PHE A 172 -13.54 -3.75 17.66
C PHE A 172 -13.41 -2.65 18.72
N LEU A 173 -12.25 -2.56 19.37
CA LEU A 173 -12.09 -1.83 20.63
C LEU A 173 -12.26 -0.31 20.49
N THR A 174 -11.83 0.26 19.36
CA THR A 174 -11.68 1.71 19.18
C THR A 174 -12.10 2.17 17.77
N PRO A 175 -13.33 1.90 17.30
CA PRO A 175 -13.79 2.38 16.02
C PRO A 175 -13.91 3.91 16.04
N LYS A 176 -13.66 4.56 14.90
CA LYS A 176 -13.92 5.98 14.72
C LYS A 176 -15.40 6.22 14.39
N PRO A 177 -16.02 7.30 14.87
CA PRO A 177 -17.43 7.59 14.61
C PRO A 177 -17.66 8.01 13.16
N GLU A 178 -18.78 7.58 12.54
CA GLU A 178 -19.08 7.95 11.14
C GLU A 178 -19.23 9.46 10.94
N ARG A 179 -19.68 10.21 11.96
CA ARG A 179 -19.84 11.67 11.91
C ARG A 179 -18.52 12.43 11.72
N LEU A 180 -17.45 11.95 12.36
CA LEU A 180 -16.10 12.50 12.15
C LEU A 180 -15.70 12.36 10.70
N MET A 181 -15.83 11.15 10.15
CA MET A 181 -15.49 10.87 8.76
C MET A 181 -16.36 11.67 7.79
N GLN A 182 -17.65 11.82 8.09
CA GLN A 182 -18.57 12.63 7.28
C GLN A 182 -18.10 14.08 7.21
N ARG A 183 -17.68 14.66 8.36
CA ARG A 183 -17.18 16.03 8.41
C ARG A 183 -15.92 16.20 7.58
N VAL A 184 -14.95 15.29 7.74
CA VAL A 184 -13.70 15.30 6.95
C VAL A 184 -13.99 15.23 5.46
N LEU A 185 -14.79 14.25 5.02
CA LEU A 185 -15.08 14.08 3.59
C LEU A 185 -15.93 15.21 3.02
N HIS A 186 -16.80 15.82 3.82
CA HIS A 186 -17.57 16.98 3.38
C HIS A 186 -16.69 18.20 3.10
N ILE A 187 -15.63 18.40 3.90
CA ILE A 187 -14.68 19.50 3.72
C ILE A 187 -13.71 19.20 2.56
N ALA A 188 -13.20 17.97 2.49
CA ALA A 188 -12.08 17.61 1.63
C ALA A 188 -12.46 17.15 0.21
N THR A 189 -13.72 16.73 -0.02
CA THR A 189 -14.10 16.00 -1.24
C THR A 189 -15.49 16.35 -1.78
N ASN A 190 -15.66 16.13 -3.08
CA ASN A 190 -16.93 16.08 -3.79
C ASN A 190 -17.32 14.62 -4.11
N PRO A 191 -18.59 14.33 -4.47
CA PRO A 191 -18.97 13.03 -5.02
C PRO A 191 -18.09 12.64 -6.22
N GLY A 192 -17.70 11.37 -6.30
CA GLY A 192 -16.80 10.83 -7.35
C GLY A 192 -15.30 10.95 -7.05
N ASP A 193 -14.90 11.83 -6.13
CA ASP A 193 -13.51 11.94 -5.69
C ASP A 193 -13.03 10.66 -5.00
N LEU A 194 -11.71 10.43 -5.06
CA LEU A 194 -11.07 9.24 -4.50
C LEU A 194 -10.57 9.49 -3.08
N VAL A 195 -11.02 8.65 -2.16
CA VAL A 195 -10.60 8.62 -0.75
C VAL A 195 -9.69 7.42 -0.50
N LEU A 196 -8.60 7.60 0.23
CA LEU A 196 -7.70 6.53 0.63
C LEU A 196 -7.63 6.43 2.16
N ASP A 197 -7.71 5.22 2.67
CA ASP A 197 -7.41 4.90 4.07
C ASP A 197 -6.51 3.66 4.13
N SER A 198 -5.25 3.86 4.50
CA SER A 198 -4.27 2.77 4.60
C SER A 198 -4.16 2.16 6.02
N PHE A 199 -5.07 2.54 6.92
CA PHE A 199 -5.21 2.03 8.29
C PHE A 199 -6.70 1.78 8.56
N ALA A 200 -7.34 0.98 7.70
CA ALA A 200 -8.79 0.96 7.58
C ALA A 200 -9.53 0.53 8.85
N GLY A 201 -8.92 -0.33 9.69
CA GLY A 201 -9.49 -0.74 10.97
C GLY A 201 -10.89 -1.30 10.78
N SER A 202 -11.89 -0.72 11.46
CA SER A 202 -13.30 -1.14 11.33
C SER A 202 -13.96 -0.84 9.97
N GLY A 203 -13.28 -0.18 9.04
CA GLY A 203 -13.80 0.16 7.71
C GLY A 203 -14.70 1.39 7.68
N THR A 204 -14.61 2.27 8.70
CA THR A 204 -15.47 3.45 8.85
C THR A 204 -15.31 4.42 7.67
N THR A 205 -14.07 4.67 7.21
CA THR A 205 -13.80 5.55 6.07
C THR A 205 -14.49 5.08 4.81
N GLY A 206 -14.35 3.80 4.46
CA GLY A 206 -15.00 3.22 3.29
C GLY A 206 -16.52 3.24 3.39
N ALA A 207 -17.10 2.91 4.56
CA ALA A 207 -18.55 2.99 4.76
C ALA A 207 -19.09 4.40 4.52
N VAL A 208 -18.44 5.42 5.08
CA VAL A 208 -18.86 6.81 4.96
C VAL A 208 -18.61 7.36 3.55
N ALA A 209 -17.45 7.10 2.96
CA ALA A 209 -17.14 7.47 1.58
C ALA A 209 -18.15 6.88 0.60
N HIS A 210 -18.50 5.59 0.77
CA HIS A 210 -19.48 4.90 -0.04
C HIS A 210 -20.87 5.54 0.07
N LYS A 211 -21.38 5.75 1.31
CA LYS A 211 -22.67 6.39 1.56
C LYS A 211 -22.75 7.81 0.98
N MET A 212 -21.61 8.51 0.96
CA MET A 212 -21.47 9.86 0.41
C MET A 212 -21.23 9.87 -1.11
N GLY A 213 -21.12 8.72 -1.79
CA GLY A 213 -20.90 8.64 -3.24
C GLY A 213 -19.49 9.03 -3.68
N ARG A 214 -18.48 8.76 -2.84
CA ARG A 214 -17.06 8.88 -3.18
C ARG A 214 -16.52 7.51 -3.59
N ARG A 215 -15.46 7.51 -4.41
CA ARG A 215 -14.66 6.30 -4.64
C ARG A 215 -13.73 6.11 -3.45
N TRP A 216 -13.41 4.88 -3.12
CA TRP A 216 -12.49 4.62 -2.02
C TRP A 216 -11.56 3.44 -2.24
N ILE A 217 -10.38 3.53 -1.62
CA ILE A 217 -9.41 2.45 -1.46
C ILE A 217 -9.14 2.32 0.03
N MET A 218 -9.29 1.11 0.56
CA MET A 218 -8.95 0.78 1.94
C MET A 218 -7.88 -0.31 1.97
N VAL A 219 -6.91 -0.18 2.88
CA VAL A 219 -5.90 -1.20 3.13
C VAL A 219 -5.97 -1.66 4.58
N GLU A 220 -5.93 -2.97 4.78
CA GLU A 220 -5.88 -3.58 6.11
C GLU A 220 -5.09 -4.89 6.11
N LEU A 221 -4.24 -5.09 7.12
CA LEU A 221 -3.44 -6.30 7.31
C LEU A 221 -4.09 -7.29 8.30
N GLY A 222 -4.89 -6.80 9.25
CA GLY A 222 -5.50 -7.64 10.29
C GLY A 222 -6.73 -8.43 9.81
N GLU A 223 -7.04 -9.52 10.53
CA GLU A 223 -8.22 -10.37 10.30
C GLU A 223 -9.55 -9.60 10.35
N HIS A 224 -9.56 -8.42 11.00
CA HIS A 224 -10.71 -7.52 10.99
C HIS A 224 -11.07 -6.99 9.60
N CYS A 225 -10.18 -7.09 8.61
CA CYS A 225 -10.54 -6.96 7.20
C CYS A 225 -11.69 -7.91 6.82
N HIS A 226 -11.60 -9.17 7.22
CA HIS A 226 -12.60 -10.20 6.89
C HIS A 226 -13.75 -10.24 7.89
N THR A 227 -13.46 -10.08 9.18
CA THR A 227 -14.48 -10.21 10.23
C THR A 227 -15.33 -8.95 10.40
N HIS A 228 -14.78 -7.77 10.07
CA HIS A 228 -15.47 -6.48 10.29
C HIS A 228 -15.70 -5.71 8.98
N ILE A 229 -14.65 -5.39 8.21
CA ILE A 229 -14.78 -4.50 7.04
C ILE A 229 -15.71 -5.10 5.98
N ILE A 230 -15.46 -6.34 5.56
CA ILE A 230 -16.27 -7.00 4.51
C ILE A 230 -17.76 -7.07 4.93
N PRO A 231 -18.14 -7.64 6.10
CA PRO A 231 -19.53 -7.66 6.53
C PRO A 231 -20.17 -6.28 6.67
N ARG A 232 -19.43 -5.28 7.19
CA ARG A 232 -19.91 -3.89 7.29
C ARG A 232 -20.24 -3.34 5.92
N LEU A 233 -19.33 -3.44 4.97
CA LEU A 233 -19.54 -2.92 3.62
C LEU A 233 -20.67 -3.65 2.89
N LYS A 234 -20.83 -4.96 3.08
CA LYS A 234 -21.99 -5.70 2.56
C LYS A 234 -23.29 -5.10 3.08
N LYS A 235 -23.41 -4.90 4.39
CA LYS A 235 -24.58 -4.23 5.00
C LYS A 235 -24.80 -2.81 4.45
N VAL A 236 -23.74 -2.03 4.22
CA VAL A 236 -23.85 -0.71 3.60
C VAL A 236 -24.39 -0.79 2.17
N ILE A 237 -23.84 -1.69 1.35
CA ILE A 237 -24.23 -1.89 -0.06
C ILE A 237 -25.68 -2.39 -0.16
N ASP A 238 -26.08 -3.29 0.74
CA ASP A 238 -27.42 -3.88 0.79
C ASP A 238 -28.46 -2.99 1.50
N ASN A 239 -28.03 -1.84 2.05
CA ASN A 239 -28.85 -0.93 2.85
C ASN A 239 -29.38 -1.51 4.17
N ASP A 240 -28.65 -2.48 4.74
CA ASP A 240 -28.92 -3.14 6.03
C ASP A 240 -28.13 -2.50 7.20
N ASP A 241 -27.64 -1.27 7.01
CA ASP A 241 -26.97 -0.45 8.02
C ASP A 241 -27.75 0.87 8.28
N PRO A 242 -28.79 0.84 9.14
CA PRO A 242 -29.61 2.02 9.40
C PRO A 242 -28.95 3.05 10.34
N GLY A 243 -27.75 2.75 10.87
CA GLY A 243 -27.01 3.57 11.82
C GLY A 243 -26.15 4.67 11.20
N GLY A 244 -25.35 5.33 12.04
CA GLY A 244 -24.40 6.37 11.63
C GLY A 244 -25.04 7.45 10.76
N ILE A 245 -24.44 7.71 9.59
CA ILE A 245 -24.88 8.79 8.69
C ILE A 245 -25.91 8.37 7.65
N THR A 246 -26.32 7.10 7.62
CA THR A 246 -27.19 6.52 6.56
C THR A 246 -28.43 7.38 6.32
N LYS A 247 -29.15 7.73 7.39
CA LYS A 247 -30.34 8.60 7.31
C LYS A 247 -29.99 10.04 6.91
N ALA A 248 -28.91 10.58 7.46
CA ALA A 248 -28.50 11.96 7.25
C ALA A 248 -28.13 12.25 5.78
N VAL A 249 -27.56 11.25 5.07
CA VAL A 249 -27.21 11.38 3.64
C VAL A 249 -28.25 10.74 2.70
N GLY A 250 -29.35 10.22 3.24
CA GLY A 250 -30.40 9.57 2.45
C GLY A 250 -29.89 8.36 1.66
N TRP A 251 -28.96 7.59 2.23
CA TRP A 251 -28.40 6.40 1.58
C TRP A 251 -29.47 5.30 1.41
N LYS A 252 -29.41 4.58 0.28
CA LYS A 252 -30.40 3.56 -0.11
C LYS A 252 -29.76 2.26 -0.61
N GLY A 253 -28.48 2.04 -0.35
CA GLY A 253 -27.70 0.94 -0.93
C GLY A 253 -27.22 1.21 -2.36
N GLY A 254 -26.55 0.22 -2.95
CA GLY A 254 -25.98 0.27 -4.31
C GLY A 254 -24.45 0.12 -4.34
N GLY A 255 -23.89 0.12 -5.54
CA GLY A 255 -22.43 0.03 -5.77
C GLY A 255 -21.80 -1.31 -5.36
N GLY A 256 -20.49 -1.29 -5.17
CA GLY A 256 -19.70 -2.47 -4.80
C GLY A 256 -18.25 -2.17 -4.47
N PHE A 257 -17.50 -3.21 -4.16
CA PHE A 257 -16.06 -3.20 -4.03
C PHE A 257 -15.45 -4.49 -4.57
N ARG A 258 -14.20 -4.36 -5.04
CA ARG A 258 -13.33 -5.46 -5.43
C ARG A 258 -12.32 -5.70 -4.32
N TYR A 259 -12.18 -6.96 -3.94
CA TYR A 259 -11.22 -7.39 -2.93
C TYR A 259 -9.91 -7.77 -3.60
N TYR A 260 -8.79 -7.31 -3.05
CA TYR A 260 -7.44 -7.63 -3.50
C TYR A 260 -6.58 -8.12 -2.35
N ARG A 261 -5.57 -8.92 -2.68
CA ARG A 261 -4.43 -9.24 -1.81
C ARG A 261 -3.13 -8.85 -2.49
N LEU A 262 -2.09 -8.60 -1.70
CA LEU A 262 -0.74 -8.52 -2.26
C LEU A 262 -0.31 -9.90 -2.78
N ALA A 263 0.28 -9.93 -3.97
CA ALA A 263 0.99 -11.12 -4.42
C ALA A 263 2.17 -11.45 -3.49
N PRO A 264 2.60 -12.72 -3.44
CA PRO A 264 3.86 -13.08 -2.81
C PRO A 264 5.04 -12.38 -3.49
N SER A 265 6.19 -12.38 -2.82
CA SER A 265 7.44 -11.83 -3.36
C SER A 265 7.77 -12.49 -4.70
N LEU A 266 8.14 -11.70 -5.71
CA LEU A 266 8.55 -12.25 -7.01
C LEU A 266 9.72 -13.22 -6.86
N LEU A 267 10.64 -12.94 -5.92
CA LEU A 267 11.77 -13.80 -5.64
C LEU A 267 11.66 -14.45 -4.26
N GLU A 268 12.02 -15.71 -4.20
CA GLU A 268 12.16 -16.48 -2.96
C GLU A 268 13.52 -17.21 -2.95
N LYS A 269 13.94 -17.66 -1.76
CA LYS A 269 15.14 -18.50 -1.64
C LYS A 269 14.75 -19.97 -1.77
N ASP A 270 15.47 -20.69 -2.62
CA ASP A 270 15.36 -22.15 -2.69
C ASP A 270 15.99 -22.83 -1.45
N THR A 271 15.92 -24.16 -1.40
CA THR A 271 16.51 -24.98 -0.31
C THR A 271 18.02 -24.81 -0.13
N TRP A 272 18.71 -24.23 -1.12
CA TRP A 272 20.15 -23.97 -1.11
C TRP A 272 20.48 -22.48 -0.91
N GLY A 273 19.47 -21.63 -0.66
CA GLY A 273 19.62 -20.21 -0.41
C GLY A 273 19.79 -19.35 -1.67
N ASN A 274 19.58 -19.90 -2.88
CA ASN A 274 19.64 -19.13 -4.11
C ASN A 274 18.32 -18.42 -4.39
N TRP A 275 18.40 -17.19 -4.89
CA TRP A 275 17.22 -16.46 -5.35
C TRP A 275 16.68 -17.04 -6.65
N VAL A 276 15.43 -17.45 -6.61
CA VAL A 276 14.66 -17.99 -7.74
C VAL A 276 13.35 -17.24 -7.87
N ILE A 277 12.73 -17.30 -9.05
CA ILE A 277 11.36 -16.79 -9.24
C ILE A 277 10.43 -17.65 -8.41
N ASN A 278 9.56 -17.01 -7.64
CA ASN A 278 8.58 -17.70 -6.80
C ASN A 278 7.66 -18.59 -7.65
N HIS A 279 7.47 -19.83 -7.20
CA HIS A 279 6.71 -20.85 -7.92
C HIS A 279 5.22 -20.54 -8.11
N ASP A 280 4.66 -19.63 -7.30
CA ASP A 280 3.28 -19.15 -7.44
C ASP A 280 3.10 -18.20 -8.63
N TYR A 281 4.18 -17.71 -9.24
CA TYR A 281 4.12 -16.80 -10.37
C TYR A 281 3.86 -17.53 -11.69
N ASN A 282 2.68 -17.26 -12.26
CA ASN A 282 2.44 -17.57 -13.67
C ASN A 282 3.07 -16.51 -14.59
N ALA A 283 3.02 -16.75 -15.91
CA ALA A 283 3.64 -15.87 -16.90
C ALA A 283 3.09 -14.43 -16.89
N ALA A 284 1.78 -14.25 -16.65
CA ALA A 284 1.16 -12.93 -16.59
C ALA A 284 1.62 -12.15 -15.35
N MET A 285 1.62 -12.81 -14.18
CA MET A 285 2.12 -12.23 -12.93
C MET A 285 3.59 -11.83 -13.02
N LEU A 286 4.43 -12.71 -13.58
CA LEU A 286 5.86 -12.45 -13.79
C LEU A 286 6.07 -11.22 -14.67
N THR A 287 5.30 -11.15 -15.75
CA THR A 287 5.37 -10.05 -16.71
C THR A 287 4.93 -8.74 -16.07
N GLU A 288 3.80 -8.72 -15.36
CA GLU A 288 3.32 -7.53 -14.66
C GLU A 288 4.33 -7.05 -13.60
N ALA A 289 4.86 -7.95 -12.78
CA ALA A 289 5.84 -7.61 -11.75
C ALA A 289 7.13 -7.02 -12.35
N LEU A 290 7.63 -7.61 -13.44
CA LEU A 290 8.82 -7.10 -14.13
C LEU A 290 8.56 -5.78 -14.86
N CYS A 291 7.36 -5.56 -15.40
CA CYS A 291 6.96 -4.26 -15.93
C CYS A 291 7.05 -3.19 -14.83
N LYS A 292 6.46 -3.44 -13.66
CA LYS A 292 6.50 -2.51 -12.53
C LYS A 292 7.93 -2.20 -12.07
N LEU A 293 8.80 -3.22 -12.00
CA LEU A 293 10.19 -3.06 -11.56
C LEU A 293 11.07 -2.26 -12.55
N GLU A 294 10.80 -2.35 -13.85
CA GLU A 294 11.55 -1.63 -14.89
C GLU A 294 10.87 -0.32 -15.33
N GLY A 295 9.73 0.06 -14.73
CA GLY A 295 9.04 1.32 -15.02
C GLY A 295 8.15 1.28 -16.27
N PHE A 296 7.69 0.09 -16.66
CA PHE A 296 6.77 -0.11 -17.78
C PHE A 296 5.33 -0.27 -17.28
N SER A 297 4.36 0.19 -18.07
CA SER A 297 2.95 -0.14 -17.89
C SER A 297 2.68 -1.53 -18.44
N TYR A 298 2.10 -2.41 -17.63
CA TYR A 298 1.65 -3.73 -18.09
C TYR A 298 0.41 -3.57 -18.97
N ALA A 299 0.54 -3.94 -20.25
CA ALA A 299 -0.49 -3.79 -21.27
C ALA A 299 -0.19 -4.75 -22.44
N PRO A 300 -0.45 -6.06 -22.26
CA PRO A 300 -0.15 -7.06 -23.28
C PRO A 300 -1.02 -6.86 -24.53
N SER A 301 -0.40 -7.03 -25.70
CA SER A 301 -1.09 -6.93 -27.00
C SER A 301 -1.72 -8.27 -27.40
N ASP A 302 -2.98 -8.23 -27.86
CA ASP A 302 -3.68 -9.41 -28.40
C ASP A 302 -3.13 -9.87 -29.76
N SER A 303 -2.35 -9.03 -30.43
CA SER A 303 -1.86 -9.26 -31.81
C SER A 303 -0.34 -9.39 -31.93
N VAL A 304 0.40 -8.82 -30.97
CA VAL A 304 1.87 -8.76 -31.00
C VAL A 304 2.41 -9.48 -29.77
N TYR A 305 2.87 -10.72 -29.96
CA TYR A 305 3.24 -11.60 -28.85
C TYR A 305 4.34 -11.06 -27.93
N TRP A 306 5.27 -10.25 -28.46
CA TRP A 306 6.37 -9.69 -27.66
C TRP A 306 6.01 -8.40 -26.95
N GLN A 307 4.87 -7.78 -27.27
CA GLN A 307 4.45 -6.52 -26.70
C GLN A 307 3.65 -6.79 -25.42
N HIS A 308 4.37 -7.01 -24.32
CA HIS A 308 3.76 -7.30 -23.01
C HIS A 308 3.43 -6.03 -22.21
N GLY A 309 4.10 -4.92 -22.52
CA GLY A 309 3.92 -3.64 -21.87
C GLY A 309 4.74 -2.55 -22.56
N HIS A 310 4.57 -1.30 -22.12
CA HIS A 310 5.23 -0.15 -22.72
C HIS A 310 5.56 0.94 -21.69
N SER A 311 6.64 1.68 -21.92
CA SER A 311 6.99 2.90 -21.16
C SER A 311 6.60 4.16 -21.95
N THR A 312 6.70 4.09 -23.28
CA THR A 312 6.30 5.13 -24.24
C THR A 312 5.66 4.46 -25.47
N GLU A 313 5.19 5.24 -26.45
CA GLU A 313 4.63 4.69 -27.70
C GLU A 313 5.63 3.88 -28.53
N ARG A 314 6.93 4.01 -28.25
CA ARG A 314 8.01 3.38 -29.02
C ARG A 314 8.89 2.45 -28.18
N ASP A 315 8.67 2.36 -26.88
CA ASP A 315 9.50 1.58 -25.96
C ASP A 315 8.68 0.51 -25.24
N PHE A 316 9.04 -0.75 -25.48
CA PHE A 316 8.26 -1.92 -25.11
C PHE A 316 9.06 -2.89 -24.24
N VAL A 317 8.36 -3.82 -23.59
CA VAL A 317 8.98 -4.91 -22.83
C VAL A 317 8.44 -6.26 -23.27
N TYR A 318 9.34 -7.24 -23.37
CA TYR A 318 9.06 -8.65 -23.59
C TYR A 318 9.66 -9.47 -22.46
N VAL A 319 8.85 -10.34 -21.85
CA VAL A 319 9.26 -11.18 -20.71
C VAL A 319 9.08 -12.64 -21.07
N THR A 320 10.12 -13.45 -20.84
CA THR A 320 10.05 -14.89 -21.09
C THR A 320 10.86 -15.69 -20.09
N THR A 321 10.40 -16.88 -19.74
CA THR A 321 11.19 -17.84 -18.93
C THR A 321 12.11 -18.70 -19.80
N ALA A 322 12.01 -18.61 -21.13
CA ALA A 322 12.81 -19.38 -22.07
C ALA A 322 14.24 -18.82 -22.24
N SER A 323 15.14 -19.69 -22.70
CA SER A 323 16.45 -19.29 -23.20
C SER A 323 16.35 -18.78 -24.63
N LEU A 324 16.94 -17.63 -24.94
CA LEU A 324 16.91 -17.04 -26.28
C LEU A 324 18.22 -17.28 -27.04
N THR A 325 18.10 -17.80 -28.27
CA THR A 325 19.24 -17.98 -29.19
C THR A 325 19.57 -16.69 -29.95
N HIS A 326 20.74 -16.66 -30.60
CA HIS A 326 21.11 -15.56 -31.49
C HIS A 326 20.09 -15.34 -32.62
N GLU A 327 19.62 -16.42 -33.26
CA GLU A 327 18.63 -16.38 -34.34
C GLU A 327 17.29 -15.82 -33.88
N GLN A 328 16.80 -16.26 -32.71
CA GLN A 328 15.56 -15.73 -32.14
C GLN A 328 15.65 -14.23 -31.82
N LEU A 329 16.80 -13.78 -31.31
CA LEU A 329 17.02 -12.35 -31.06
C LEU A 329 17.14 -11.54 -32.35
N ALA A 330 17.73 -12.10 -33.41
CA ALA A 330 17.79 -11.44 -34.72
C ALA A 330 16.38 -11.27 -35.31
N GLN A 331 15.57 -12.34 -35.30
CA GLN A 331 14.18 -12.27 -35.73
C GLN A 331 13.37 -11.26 -34.92
N LEU A 332 13.53 -11.25 -33.59
CA LEU A 332 12.84 -10.30 -32.73
C LEU A 332 13.25 -8.86 -33.03
N SER A 333 14.55 -8.60 -33.27
CA SER A 333 15.05 -7.29 -33.69
C SER A 333 14.40 -6.81 -34.99
N ASP A 334 14.24 -7.70 -35.96
CA ASP A 334 13.61 -7.38 -37.25
C ASP A 334 12.11 -7.09 -37.08
N GLU A 335 11.40 -7.87 -36.26
CA GLU A 335 9.98 -7.69 -35.96
C GLU A 335 9.69 -6.38 -35.19
N VAL A 336 10.59 -6.00 -34.27
CA VAL A 336 10.54 -4.71 -33.56
C VAL A 336 10.86 -3.56 -34.51
N GLY A 337 11.79 -3.75 -35.43
CA GLY A 337 12.18 -2.73 -36.41
C GLY A 337 12.94 -1.56 -35.79
N PRO A 338 13.39 -0.59 -36.63
CA PRO A 338 14.37 0.43 -36.22
C PRO A 338 13.78 1.59 -35.41
N GLU A 339 12.46 1.82 -35.48
CA GLU A 339 11.79 2.98 -34.85
C GLU A 339 11.32 2.70 -33.40
N ARG A 340 11.49 1.47 -32.93
CA ARG A 340 11.03 1.01 -31.61
C ARG A 340 12.20 0.41 -30.83
N SER A 341 12.13 0.46 -29.50
CA SER A 341 13.02 -0.26 -28.59
C SER A 341 12.27 -1.34 -27.84
N LEU A 342 12.98 -2.43 -27.52
CA LEU A 342 12.44 -3.55 -26.74
C LEU A 342 13.40 -3.96 -25.64
N LEU A 343 12.94 -3.87 -24.39
CA LEU A 343 13.56 -4.51 -23.24
C LEU A 343 13.15 -5.98 -23.18
N VAL A 344 14.11 -6.89 -23.33
CA VAL A 344 13.89 -8.34 -23.24
C VAL A 344 14.39 -8.86 -21.91
N LEU A 345 13.49 -9.41 -21.10
CA LEU A 345 13.79 -10.04 -19.81
C LEU A 345 13.64 -11.55 -19.95
N CYS A 346 14.76 -12.28 -19.87
CA CYS A 346 14.81 -13.72 -20.07
C CYS A 346 15.64 -14.43 -19.00
N THR A 347 15.47 -15.75 -18.81
CA THR A 347 16.30 -16.51 -17.86
C THR A 347 17.75 -16.64 -18.35
N SER A 348 17.93 -16.77 -19.66
CA SER A 348 19.24 -16.85 -20.29
C SER A 348 19.20 -16.50 -21.79
N PHE A 349 20.34 -16.15 -22.36
CA PHE A 349 20.47 -15.92 -23.79
C PHE A 349 21.88 -16.26 -24.28
N ARG A 350 22.01 -16.61 -25.57
CA ARG A 350 23.27 -16.94 -26.26
C ARG A 350 23.50 -15.99 -27.44
N ALA A 351 23.82 -14.73 -27.13
CA ALA A 351 24.23 -13.71 -28.09
C ALA A 351 25.07 -12.64 -27.38
N ARG A 352 25.78 -11.80 -28.15
CA ARG A 352 26.36 -10.57 -27.61
C ARG A 352 25.23 -9.54 -27.43
N ALA A 353 25.16 -8.92 -26.26
CA ALA A 353 24.03 -8.04 -25.89
C ALA A 353 23.99 -6.73 -26.70
N ASP A 354 25.13 -6.35 -27.27
CA ASP A 354 25.43 -5.14 -28.04
C ASP A 354 25.27 -5.32 -29.56
N LEU A 355 24.76 -6.47 -30.01
CA LEU A 355 24.58 -6.76 -31.44
C LEU A 355 23.41 -6.00 -32.09
N TYR A 356 22.38 -5.65 -31.31
CA TYR A 356 21.13 -5.09 -31.84
C TYR A 356 20.89 -3.71 -31.23
N SER A 357 20.73 -2.69 -32.06
CA SER A 357 20.58 -1.30 -31.59
C SER A 357 19.23 -1.00 -30.95
N ASN A 358 18.22 -1.81 -31.24
CA ASN A 358 16.84 -1.68 -30.77
C ASN A 358 16.46 -2.66 -29.65
N LEU A 359 17.34 -3.62 -29.30
CA LEU A 359 17.07 -4.59 -28.22
C LEU A 359 17.99 -4.35 -27.02
N THR A 360 17.41 -4.38 -25.83
CA THR A 360 18.15 -4.47 -24.56
C THR A 360 17.82 -5.80 -23.90
N VAL A 361 18.76 -6.76 -23.88
CA VAL A 361 18.51 -8.10 -23.32
C VAL A 361 19.13 -8.23 -21.93
N LYS A 362 18.32 -8.56 -20.92
CA LYS A 362 18.77 -8.70 -19.53
C LYS A 362 18.32 -10.05 -18.93
N LYS A 363 19.09 -10.56 -17.97
CA LYS A 363 18.84 -11.87 -17.32
C LYS A 363 18.08 -11.72 -16.01
N ILE A 364 17.00 -12.47 -15.82
CA ILE A 364 16.29 -12.61 -14.53
C ILE A 364 16.73 -13.91 -13.82
N PRO A 365 16.81 -13.93 -12.47
CA PRO A 365 16.50 -12.84 -11.54
C PRO A 365 17.64 -11.83 -11.36
N ARG A 366 18.85 -12.11 -11.85
CA ARG A 366 20.07 -11.31 -11.60
C ARG A 366 19.90 -9.81 -11.82
N GLN A 367 19.18 -9.41 -12.86
CA GLN A 367 18.92 -8.02 -13.21
C GLN A 367 18.10 -7.27 -12.15
N VAL A 368 17.19 -7.97 -11.45
CA VAL A 368 16.27 -7.34 -10.51
C VAL A 368 16.73 -7.50 -9.05
N LEU A 369 17.69 -8.37 -8.75
CA LEU A 369 18.12 -8.65 -7.36
C LEU A 369 18.43 -7.42 -6.52
N SER A 370 19.03 -6.37 -7.09
CA SER A 370 19.39 -5.15 -6.36
C SER A 370 18.30 -4.08 -6.31
N ARG A 371 17.15 -4.31 -6.96
CA ARG A 371 16.07 -3.32 -7.08
C ARG A 371 15.30 -3.11 -5.77
N CYS A 372 15.08 -4.19 -5.03
CA CYS A 372 14.32 -4.18 -3.78
C CYS A 372 14.81 -5.23 -2.80
N GLU A 373 14.30 -5.15 -1.58
CA GLU A 373 14.35 -6.21 -0.59
C GLU A 373 13.30 -7.27 -0.96
N TRP A 374 13.74 -8.52 -1.07
CA TRP A 374 12.90 -9.64 -1.48
C TRP A 374 12.48 -10.48 -0.29
N GLY A 375 11.28 -11.04 -0.34
CA GLY A 375 10.75 -11.92 0.70
C GLY A 375 10.43 -11.22 2.02
N HIS A 376 10.25 -9.89 2.00
CA HIS A 376 9.85 -9.10 3.16
C HIS A 376 8.39 -8.69 3.01
N ASP A 377 7.48 -9.38 3.69
CA ASP A 377 6.03 -9.24 3.51
C ASP A 377 5.35 -8.45 4.65
N ASP A 378 6.07 -8.12 5.72
CA ASP A 378 5.51 -7.47 6.90
C ASP A 378 6.39 -6.31 7.37
N TYR A 379 5.93 -5.07 7.12
CA TYR A 379 6.56 -3.83 7.60
C TYR A 379 5.77 -3.22 8.78
N SER A 380 5.05 -4.05 9.53
CA SER A 380 4.31 -3.67 10.73
C SER A 380 5.19 -3.69 12.00
N LEU A 381 4.69 -3.05 13.06
CA LEU A 381 5.37 -2.91 14.36
C LEU A 381 5.36 -4.18 15.23
N ARG A 382 5.26 -5.39 14.67
CA ARG A 382 5.32 -6.60 15.50
C ARG A 382 6.74 -6.75 16.07
N VAL A 383 6.85 -7.17 17.33
CA VAL A 383 8.12 -7.38 18.05
C VAL A 383 9.11 -8.25 17.24
N GLU A 384 8.59 -9.24 16.53
CA GLU A 384 9.37 -10.16 15.67
C GLU A 384 10.05 -9.46 14.48
N ASN A 385 9.56 -8.29 14.08
CA ASN A 385 10.03 -7.51 12.94
C ASN A 385 10.90 -6.31 13.35
N LEU A 386 11.12 -6.08 14.65
CA LEU A 386 11.95 -4.97 15.12
C LEU A 386 13.44 -5.26 14.86
N PRO A 387 14.22 -4.26 14.41
CA PRO A 387 15.66 -4.44 14.22
C PRO A 387 16.33 -4.84 15.54
N SER A 388 17.22 -5.84 15.50
CA SER A 388 18.01 -6.22 16.67
C SER A 388 18.82 -5.01 17.17
N ALA A 389 18.83 -4.80 18.49
CA ALA A 389 19.62 -3.73 19.07
C ALA A 389 21.08 -3.84 18.62
N PRO A 390 21.76 -2.73 18.27
CA PRO A 390 23.18 -2.76 17.98
C PRO A 390 23.93 -3.32 19.19
N PRO A 391 24.98 -4.13 18.99
CA PRO A 391 25.74 -4.71 20.10
C PRO A 391 26.29 -3.58 20.98
N THR A 392 26.00 -3.63 22.28
CA THR A 392 26.47 -2.64 23.24
C THR A 392 28.01 -2.60 23.20
N PRO A 393 28.64 -1.46 22.86
CA PRO A 393 30.09 -1.35 22.92
C PRO A 393 30.52 -1.40 24.39
N GLY A 394 31.18 -2.50 24.78
CA GLY A 394 31.82 -2.62 26.09
C GLY A 394 31.02 -3.33 27.16
N GLN A 395 30.80 -4.63 26.99
CA GLN A 395 30.95 -5.58 28.09
C GLN A 395 31.90 -6.68 27.57
N MET A 396 33.18 -6.54 27.88
CA MET A 396 34.06 -7.71 27.92
C MET A 396 33.42 -8.65 28.94
N ASP A 397 32.99 -9.83 28.49
CA ASP A 397 32.58 -10.93 29.36
C ASP A 397 33.73 -11.20 30.33
N LEU A 398 33.57 -10.77 31.57
CA LEU A 398 34.50 -10.99 32.68
C LEU A 398 34.38 -12.42 33.24
N PHE A 399 33.62 -13.29 32.58
CA PHE A 399 33.46 -14.70 32.90
C PHE A 399 33.46 -15.52 31.61
N GLY A 400 34.66 -15.78 31.08
CA GLY A 400 34.84 -16.93 30.19
C GLY A 400 34.59 -18.22 30.99
N PRO A 401 34.02 -19.28 30.39
CA PRO A 401 33.86 -20.56 31.08
C PRO A 401 35.24 -21.09 31.49
N GLU A 402 35.40 -21.39 32.78
CA GLU A 402 36.52 -22.15 33.32
C GLU A 402 36.61 -23.49 32.58
N GLU A 403 37.68 -23.68 31.81
CA GLU A 403 38.17 -25.01 31.49
C GLU A 403 38.67 -25.64 32.80
N LEU A 404 37.95 -26.65 33.29
CA LEU A 404 38.44 -27.56 34.32
C LEU A 404 38.94 -28.87 33.65
N PRO A 405 39.99 -29.48 34.23
CA PRO A 405 41.06 -30.18 33.52
C PRO A 405 40.72 -31.53 32.87
#